data_AF-A0A852HY11-F1
#
_entry.id   AF-A0A852HY11-F1
#
_cell.length_a   1.000
_cell.length_b   1.000
_cell.length_c   1.000
_cell.angle_alpha   90.00
_cell.angle_beta   90.00
_cell.angle_gamma   90.00
#
_symmetry.space_group_name_H-M   'P 1'
#
loop_
_entity.id
_entity.type
_entity.pdbx_description
1 polymer ?
#
loop_
_entity_poly.entity_id
_entity_poly.type
_entity_poly.pdbx_seq_one_letter_code
_entity_poly.pdbx_strand_id
1 'polypeptide(L)'
;MARMNRPAPVEITYKNMRFLITHNPTNATLNKFIEELKKYGVTTVVRVCEATYDTAPVEKEGIQVLDWPFDDGAPPSNQIVDDWLNLLKVKFREEPGCCIAVHCVAGLGR
;
A
#
# COMPACT_ATOMS: atom_id res chain seq x y z
N MET A 1 -25.82 11.77 4.33
CA MET A 1 -24.53 11.36 3.75
C MET A 1 -24.37 9.87 3.97
N ALA A 2 -24.35 9.07 2.92
CA ALA A 2 -24.26 7.61 3.04
C ALA A 2 -22.95 7.22 3.75
N ARG A 3 -23.04 6.42 4.82
CA ARG A 3 -21.89 5.72 5.38
C ARG A 3 -21.35 4.81 4.27
N MET A 4 -20.24 5.20 3.65
CA MET A 4 -19.48 4.27 2.82
C MET A 4 -18.97 3.16 3.76
N ASN A 5 -19.59 1.98 3.70
CA ASN A 5 -19.01 0.76 4.26
C ASN A 5 -17.75 0.47 3.45
N ARG A 6 -16.61 1.03 3.86
CA ARG A 6 -15.31 0.65 3.31
C ARG A 6 -15.03 -0.78 3.80
N PRO A 7 -14.74 -1.73 2.91
CA PRO A 7 -14.28 -3.06 3.31
C PRO A 7 -13.11 -2.94 4.31
N ALA A 8 -13.04 -3.92 5.21
CA ALA A 8 -11.89 -4.04 6.09
C ALA A 8 -10.62 -4.26 5.26
N PRO A 9 -9.45 -3.78 5.73
CA PRO A 9 -8.18 -4.12 5.11
C PRO A 9 -8.01 -5.64 5.06
N VAL A 10 -7.43 -6.14 3.97
CA VAL A 10 -7.18 -7.56 3.77
C VAL A 10 -5.70 -7.83 3.94
N GLU A 11 -5.36 -8.62 4.97
CA GLU A 11 -3.98 -9.07 5.17
C GLU A 11 -3.75 -10.39 4.43
N ILE A 12 -2.64 -10.47 3.70
CA ILE A 12 -2.20 -11.67 2.97
C ILE A 12 -0.80 -12.02 3.45
N THR A 13 -0.59 -13.27 3.87
CA THR A 13 0.72 -13.74 4.31
C THR A 13 1.13 -14.98 3.51
N TYR A 14 2.40 -15.01 3.10
CA TYR A 14 2.99 -16.16 2.43
C TYR A 14 4.48 -16.24 2.73
N LYS A 15 4.93 -17.34 3.35
CA LYS A 15 6.30 -17.51 3.85
C LYS A 15 6.69 -16.34 4.77
N ASN A 16 7.77 -15.63 4.45
CA ASN A 16 8.25 -14.46 5.19
C ASN A 16 7.64 -13.13 4.71
N MET A 17 6.71 -13.16 3.75
CA MET A 17 6.10 -11.97 3.15
C MET A 17 4.72 -11.70 3.75
N ARG A 18 4.45 -10.44 4.08
CA ARG A 18 3.17 -9.97 4.58
C ARG A 18 2.73 -8.73 3.79
N PHE A 19 1.50 -8.76 3.32
CA PHE A 19 0.90 -7.70 2.53
C PHE A 19 -0.38 -7.22 3.17
N LEU A 20 -0.66 -5.92 3.03
CA LEU A 20 -1.92 -5.32 3.47
C LEU A 20 -2.59 -4.64 2.27
N ILE A 21 -3.70 -5.19 1.82
CA ILE A 21 -4.51 -4.53 0.80
C ILE A 21 -5.49 -3.59 1.50
N THR A 22 -5.36 -2.30 1.23
CA THR A 22 -6.18 -1.25 1.84
C THR A 22 -6.93 -0.45 0.78
N HIS A 23 -7.84 0.41 1.24
CA HIS A 23 -8.45 1.42 0.38
C HIS A 23 -7.60 2.69 0.31
N ASN A 24 -7.73 3.42 -0.78
CA ASN A 24 -7.16 4.75 -0.91
C ASN A 24 -7.73 5.70 0.18
N PRO A 25 -6.88 6.32 1.02
CA PRO A 25 -7.33 7.26 2.03
C PRO A 25 -7.73 8.60 1.39
N THR A 26 -8.41 9.43 2.18
CA THR A 26 -8.60 10.86 1.88
C THR A 26 -7.75 11.68 2.83
N ASN A 27 -7.43 12.93 2.49
CA ASN A 27 -6.70 13.83 3.42
C ASN A 27 -7.34 13.92 4.81
N ALA A 28 -8.68 13.84 4.90
CA ALA A 28 -9.41 13.84 6.18
C ALA A 28 -9.28 12.53 6.99
N THR A 29 -8.96 11.41 6.34
CA THR A 29 -8.81 10.08 6.96
C THR A 29 -7.37 9.62 7.07
N LEU A 30 -6.41 10.42 6.60
CA LEU A 30 -5.00 10.06 6.50
C LEU A 30 -4.38 9.72 7.86
N ASN A 31 -4.70 10.46 8.93
CA ASN A 31 -4.18 10.16 10.27
C ASN A 31 -4.61 8.76 10.76
N LYS A 32 -5.90 8.41 10.56
CA LYS A 32 -6.41 7.07 10.91
C LYS A 32 -5.79 5.98 10.05
N PHE A 33 -5.57 6.28 8.77
CA PHE A 33 -4.88 5.38 7.86
C PHE A 33 -3.46 5.08 8.35
N ILE A 34 -2.71 6.11 8.75
CA ILE A 34 -1.35 5.95 9.29
C ILE A 34 -1.35 5.12 10.59
N GLU A 35 -2.30 5.35 11.50
CA GLU A 35 -2.46 4.53 12.71
C GLU A 35 -2.69 3.06 12.37
N GLU A 36 -3.52 2.79 11.35
CA GLU A 36 -3.79 1.44 10.87
C GLU A 36 -2.54 0.81 10.25
N LEU A 37 -1.82 1.51 9.38
CA LEU A 37 -0.56 1.05 8.79
C LEU A 37 0.46 0.66 9.87
N LYS A 38 0.61 1.50 10.90
CA LYS A 38 1.50 1.23 12.04
C LYS A 38 1.06 0.00 12.82
N LYS A 39 -0.25 -0.19 13.04
CA LYS A 39 -0.80 -1.36 13.74
C LYS A 39 -0.44 -2.67 13.03
N TYR A 40 -0.43 -2.68 11.70
CA TYR A 40 -0.03 -3.85 10.90
C TYR A 40 1.48 -3.98 10.70
N GLY A 41 2.28 -3.01 11.18
CA GLY A 41 3.73 -3.00 10.98
C GLY A 41 4.12 -2.73 9.53
N VAL A 42 3.35 -1.89 8.83
CA VAL A 42 3.64 -1.51 7.45
C VAL A 42 4.83 -0.56 7.42
N THR A 43 5.84 -0.87 6.62
CA THR A 43 7.02 -0.02 6.42
C THR A 43 7.05 0.62 5.03
N THR A 44 6.30 0.07 4.08
CA THR A 44 6.21 0.57 2.71
C THR A 44 4.77 0.51 2.20
N VAL A 45 4.31 1.58 1.56
CA VAL A 45 3.01 1.68 0.87
C VAL A 45 3.27 1.83 -0.62
N VAL A 46 2.70 0.95 -1.44
CA VAL A 46 2.74 1.05 -2.90
C VAL A 46 1.38 1.53 -3.42
N ARG A 47 1.37 2.67 -4.09
CA ARG A 47 0.21 3.24 -4.78
C ARG A 47 0.24 2.78 -6.23
N VAL A 48 -0.72 1.95 -6.61
CA VAL A 48 -0.83 1.45 -8.00
C VAL A 48 -1.80 2.28 -8.85
N CYS A 49 -2.37 3.34 -8.29
CA CYS A 49 -3.36 4.22 -8.90
C CYS A 49 -2.92 5.69 -8.69
N GLU A 50 -3.63 6.64 -9.30
CA GLU A 50 -3.25 8.07 -9.21
C GLU A 50 -3.13 8.56 -7.76
N ALA A 51 -2.15 9.42 -7.51
CA ALA A 51 -1.90 10.01 -6.21
C ALA A 51 -2.98 11.04 -5.84
N THR A 52 -3.78 10.75 -4.81
CA THR A 52 -4.89 11.63 -4.38
C THR A 52 -4.69 12.26 -2.99
N TYR A 53 -3.55 12.03 -2.35
CA TYR A 53 -3.24 12.55 -1.02
C TYR A 53 -1.74 12.84 -0.87
N ASP A 54 -1.41 13.73 0.07
CA ASP A 54 -0.03 14.10 0.39
C ASP A 54 0.69 12.97 1.15
N THR A 55 1.89 12.60 0.70
CA THR A 55 2.70 11.54 1.31
C THR A 55 3.49 12.04 2.51
N ALA A 56 3.72 13.34 2.65
CA ALA A 56 4.56 13.89 3.71
C ALA A 56 4.16 13.44 5.13
N PRO A 57 2.86 13.35 5.50
CA PRO A 57 2.46 12.82 6.81
C PRO A 57 2.76 11.33 6.99
N VAL A 58 2.71 10.54 5.92
CA VAL A 58 3.01 9.10 5.95
C VAL A 58 4.52 8.88 6.07
N GLU A 59 5.29 9.61 5.27
CA GLU A 59 6.76 9.53 5.26
C GLU A 59 7.37 10.07 6.55
N LYS A 60 6.77 11.09 7.17
CA LYS A 60 7.17 11.61 8.49
C LYS A 60 7.12 10.52 9.57
N GLU A 61 6.25 9.54 9.43
CA GLU A 61 6.13 8.42 10.35
C GLU A 61 7.03 7.23 9.99
N GLY A 62 7.97 7.42 9.05
CA GLY A 62 8.94 6.41 8.64
C GLY A 62 8.40 5.39 7.65
N ILE A 63 7.22 5.62 7.07
CA ILE A 63 6.60 4.72 6.09
C ILE A 63 6.92 5.23 4.68
N GLN A 64 7.67 4.45 3.91
CA GLN A 64 8.02 4.80 2.53
C GLN A 64 6.79 4.70 1.62
N VAL A 65 6.58 5.68 0.74
CA VAL A 65 5.53 5.63 -0.28
C VAL A 65 6.15 5.50 -1.67
N LEU A 66 5.64 4.56 -2.48
CA LEU A 66 6.08 4.31 -3.84
C LEU A 66 4.90 4.45 -4.81
N ASP A 67 5.11 5.15 -5.92
CA ASP A 67 4.10 5.43 -6.95
C ASP A 67 4.37 4.61 -8.21
N TRP A 68 3.61 3.53 -8.40
CA TRP A 68 3.71 2.64 -9.57
C TRP A 68 2.35 2.49 -10.28
N PRO A 69 1.81 3.59 -10.85
CA PRO A 69 0.53 3.54 -11.54
C PRO A 69 0.62 2.75 -12.85
N PHE A 70 -0.43 2.00 -13.16
CA PHE A 70 -0.69 1.37 -14.46
C PHE A 70 -2.18 1.48 -14.82
N ASP A 71 -2.60 1.23 -16.06
CA ASP A 71 -4.01 1.44 -16.42
C ASP A 71 -4.94 0.35 -15.87
N ASP A 72 -6.20 0.71 -15.57
CA ASP A 72 -7.19 -0.26 -15.10
C ASP A 72 -7.52 -1.29 -16.20
N GLY A 73 -7.50 -2.57 -15.86
CA GLY A 73 -7.64 -3.67 -16.83
C GLY A 73 -6.42 -3.91 -17.73
N ALA A 74 -5.34 -3.13 -17.60
CA ALA A 74 -4.09 -3.36 -18.29
C ALA A 74 -3.07 -4.07 -17.38
N PRO A 75 -2.18 -4.90 -17.93
CA PRO A 75 -1.09 -5.46 -17.14
C PRO A 75 -0.10 -4.35 -16.72
N PRO A 76 0.53 -4.46 -15.54
CA PRO A 76 1.64 -3.59 -15.18
C PRO A 76 2.79 -3.76 -16.19
N SER A 77 3.58 -2.72 -16.39
CA SER A 77 4.77 -2.81 -17.24
C SER A 77 5.81 -3.77 -16.64
N ASN A 78 6.67 -4.35 -17.48
CA ASN A 78 7.75 -5.22 -17.01
C ASN A 78 8.64 -4.51 -15.96
N GLN A 79 8.86 -3.21 -16.11
CA GLN A 79 9.60 -2.41 -15.14
C GLN A 79 8.93 -2.40 -13.76
N ILE A 80 7.62 -2.17 -13.68
CA ILE A 80 6.87 -2.20 -12.41
C ILE A 80 6.94 -3.59 -11.77
N VAL A 81 6.84 -4.65 -12.59
CA VAL A 81 6.96 -6.03 -12.10
C VAL A 81 8.35 -6.28 -11.53
N ASP A 82 9.41 -5.87 -12.23
CA ASP A 82 10.79 -6.04 -11.78
C ASP A 82 11.08 -5.25 -10.50
N ASP A 83 10.63 -3.99 -10.43
CA ASP A 83 10.77 -3.12 -9.26
C ASP A 83 10.01 -3.67 -8.05
N TRP A 84 8.78 -4.17 -8.25
CA TRP A 84 8.01 -4.85 -7.22
C TRP A 84 8.75 -6.08 -6.69
N LEU A 85 9.20 -6.98 -7.57
CA LEU A 85 9.91 -8.18 -7.16
C LEU A 85 11.23 -7.87 -6.44
N ASN A 86 11.94 -6.82 -6.84
CA ASN A 86 13.15 -6.37 -6.16
C ASN A 86 12.84 -5.76 -4.79
N LEU A 87 11.79 -4.94 -4.67
CA LEU A 87 11.31 -4.41 -3.40
C LEU A 87 11.02 -5.55 -2.42
N LEU A 88 10.28 -6.59 -2.85
CA LEU A 88 9.94 -7.72 -1.99
C LEU A 88 11.19 -8.47 -1.49
N LYS A 89 12.13 -8.74 -2.40
CA LYS A 89 13.38 -9.44 -2.09
C LYS A 89 14.23 -8.68 -1.06
N VAL A 90 14.29 -7.35 -1.17
CA VAL A 90 15.08 -6.50 -0.29
C VAL A 90 14.36 -6.32 1.04
N LYS A 91 13.12 -5.81 1.03
CA LYS A 91 12.38 -5.45 2.25
C LYS A 91 12.15 -6.62 3.18
N PHE A 92 11.66 -7.75 2.69
CA PHE A 92 11.41 -8.91 3.56
C PHE A 92 12.68 -9.65 4.00
N ARG A 93 13.85 -9.28 3.45
CA ARG A 93 15.16 -9.78 3.91
C ARG A 93 15.78 -8.86 4.95
N GLU A 94 15.73 -7.55 4.72
CA GLU A 94 16.30 -6.52 5.61
C GLU A 94 15.43 -6.26 6.85
N GLU A 95 14.12 -6.36 6.70
CA GLU A 95 13.13 -6.08 7.75
C GLU A 95 12.22 -7.31 7.98
N PRO A 96 12.71 -8.38 8.64
CA PRO A 96 11.92 -9.58 8.88
C PRO A 96 10.61 -9.29 9.63
N GLY A 97 9.48 -9.73 9.06
CA GLY A 97 8.16 -9.56 9.66
C GLY A 97 7.48 -8.22 9.38
N CYS A 98 8.12 -7.33 8.59
CA CYS A 98 7.49 -6.11 8.09
C CYS A 98 6.26 -6.43 7.21
N CYS A 99 5.47 -5.41 6.93
CA CYS A 99 4.33 -5.49 6.03
C CYS A 99 4.48 -4.46 4.90
N ILE A 100 4.06 -4.83 3.69
CA ILE A 100 3.96 -3.92 2.56
C ILE A 100 2.48 -3.70 2.24
N ALA A 101 2.03 -2.45 2.34
CA ALA A 101 0.66 -2.11 1.97
C ALA A 101 0.56 -1.80 0.47
N VAL A 102 -0.54 -2.21 -0.14
CA VAL A 102 -0.88 -1.90 -1.53
C VAL A 102 -2.30 -1.39 -1.57
N HIS A 103 -2.54 -0.30 -2.29
CA HIS A 103 -3.90 0.19 -2.51
C HIS A 103 -4.11 0.76 -3.90
N CYS A 104 -5.36 0.68 -4.35
CA CYS A 104 -5.88 1.44 -5.47
C CYS A 104 -7.00 2.38 -5.01
N VAL A 105 -7.38 3.31 -5.88
CA VAL A 105 -8.50 4.26 -5.73
C VAL A 105 -9.83 3.54 -5.39
N ALA A 106 -10.10 2.38 -5.99
CA ALA A 106 -11.35 1.63 -5.79
C ALA A 106 -11.22 0.33 -4.94
N GLY A 107 -10.06 0.04 -4.35
CA GLY A 107 -9.81 -1.22 -3.61
C GLY A 107 -9.06 -2.27 -4.45
N LEU A 108 -9.56 -3.51 -4.53
CA LEU A 108 -8.92 -4.69 -5.14
C LEU A 108 -8.79 -4.67 -6.68
N GLY A 109 -9.10 -3.57 -7.35
CA GLY A 109 -9.50 -3.59 -8.76
C GLY A 109 -8.42 -3.97 -9.80
N ARG A 110 -7.14 -3.98 -9.44
CA ARG A 110 -6.02 -4.14 -10.37
C ARG A 110 -5.18 -5.37 -10.05
#